data_AF-A0A1H5FVF8-F1
#
_entry.id   AF-A0A1H5FVF8-F1
#
_cell.length_a   1.000
_cell.length_b   1.000
_cell.length_c   1.000
_cell.angle_alpha   90.00
_cell.angle_beta   90.00
_cell.angle_gamma   90.00
#
_symmetry.space_group_name_H-M   'P 1'
#
loop_
_entity.id
_entity.type
_entity.pdbx_description
1 polymer ?
#
loop_
_entity_poly.entity_id
_entity_poly.type
_entity_poly.pdbx_seq_one_letter_code
_entity_poly.pdbx_strand_id
1 'polypeptide(L)'
;MSTLTTSIGVGDRTVSDARRVSELGLSLPDASLTGIVVAGLLAPQLTTGAARTGLQWNSQTAVTGGDVVHVESVVTRVDQSTGGTVVDRHVRLVDDGGSIREQGIETWLLPESSEVRGDPAVDFCTPAWGELLRESLSADPAFASSLSTWDGTVGLRCTDASGRARELHLRIYRGRIIDVARRVPGGATFTLVAPAETWVDLMFAEHNDFMRRAIRGEFSSSGDGYEYLRLTKPLDIIIAHARSAAREWQSVAGHTLPLTCGREARS
;
A
#
# COMPACT_ATOMS: atom_id res chain seq x y z
N MET A 1 17.12 29.43 9.33
CA MET A 1 17.02 28.32 8.35
C MET A 1 15.95 27.40 8.87
N SER A 2 14.75 27.44 8.29
CA SER A 2 13.66 26.55 8.68
C SER A 2 13.90 25.21 7.98
N THR A 3 14.41 24.22 8.70
CA THR A 3 14.30 22.82 8.28
C THR A 3 12.81 22.51 8.24
N LEU A 4 12.24 22.42 7.04
CA LEU A 4 10.94 21.79 6.84
C LEU A 4 11.13 20.31 7.19
N THR A 5 10.87 19.96 8.43
CA THR A 5 10.78 18.56 8.85
C THR A 5 9.60 17.96 8.10
N THR A 6 9.89 17.24 7.03
CA THR A 6 8.85 16.58 6.24
C THR A 6 8.51 15.31 7.00
N SER A 7 7.34 15.30 7.63
CA SER A 7 6.86 14.12 8.37
C SER A 7 6.62 12.96 7.40
N ILE A 8 7.06 11.75 7.77
CA ILE A 8 6.91 10.54 6.95
C ILE A 8 5.53 9.92 7.24
N GLY A 9 4.75 9.69 6.18
CA GLY A 9 3.42 9.10 6.23
C GLY A 9 3.17 8.03 5.17
N VAL A 10 2.16 7.19 5.37
CA VAL A 10 1.72 6.21 4.36
C VAL A 10 1.20 6.93 3.13
N GLY A 11 1.62 6.49 1.95
CA GLY A 11 1.28 7.12 0.68
C GLY A 11 2.28 8.18 0.23
N ASP A 12 3.28 8.54 1.04
CA ASP A 12 4.38 9.41 0.60
C ASP A 12 5.12 8.78 -0.56
N ARG A 13 5.22 9.53 -1.66
CA ARG A 13 5.85 9.10 -2.90
C ARG A 13 7.07 9.93 -3.21
N THR A 14 8.08 9.27 -3.76
CA THR A 14 9.23 9.95 -4.33
C THR A 14 9.62 9.34 -5.67
N VAL A 15 10.19 10.16 -6.54
CA VAL A 15 10.74 9.76 -7.83
C VAL A 15 12.14 10.37 -7.92
N SER A 16 13.14 9.55 -8.22
CA SER A 16 14.50 10.03 -8.44
C SER A 16 14.67 10.60 -9.85
N ASP A 17 15.74 11.35 -10.08
CA ASP A 17 16.19 11.60 -11.45
C ASP A 17 16.58 10.29 -12.14
N ALA A 18 16.37 10.23 -13.45
CA ALA A 18 16.84 9.12 -14.28
C ALA A 18 18.36 9.15 -14.41
N ARG A 19 19.00 7.99 -14.29
CA ARG A 19 20.45 7.81 -14.38
C ARG A 19 20.80 6.56 -15.15
N ARG A 20 21.89 6.61 -15.91
CA ARG A 20 22.44 5.41 -16.54
C ARG A 20 23.15 4.57 -15.49
N VAL A 21 22.87 3.26 -15.46
CA VAL A 21 23.44 2.37 -14.42
C VAL A 21 24.97 2.37 -14.44
N SER A 22 25.60 2.42 -15.63
CA SER A 22 27.06 2.50 -15.73
C SER A 22 27.68 3.77 -15.13
N GLU A 23 26.94 4.88 -15.06
CA GLU A 23 27.43 6.14 -14.49
C GLU A 23 27.58 6.08 -12.97
N LEU A 24 26.95 5.11 -12.32
CA LEU A 24 27.02 4.90 -10.88
C LEU A 24 28.34 4.21 -10.44
N GLY A 25 29.20 3.86 -11.39
CA GLY A 25 30.51 3.24 -11.12
C GLY A 25 30.41 1.87 -10.46
N LEU A 26 29.28 1.19 -10.62
CA LEU A 26 29.02 -0.11 -9.99
C LEU A 26 29.71 -1.21 -10.78
N SER A 27 30.67 -1.88 -10.14
CA SER A 27 31.25 -3.15 -10.62
C SER A 27 30.80 -4.27 -9.70
N LEU A 28 29.59 -4.76 -9.90
CA LEU A 28 29.02 -5.85 -9.12
C LEU A 28 29.12 -7.17 -9.91
N PRO A 29 29.46 -8.28 -9.24
CA PRO A 29 29.67 -9.56 -9.91
C PRO A 29 28.37 -10.22 -10.41
N ASP A 30 27.20 -9.77 -9.91
CA ASP A 30 25.90 -10.33 -10.26
C ASP A 30 24.90 -9.21 -10.60
N ALA A 31 24.21 -9.37 -11.74
CA ALA A 31 23.14 -8.48 -12.18
C ALA A 31 21.99 -8.41 -11.16
N SER A 32 21.77 -9.47 -10.39
CA SER A 32 20.74 -9.53 -9.33
C SER A 32 21.00 -8.54 -8.18
N LEU A 33 22.27 -8.17 -7.94
CA LEU A 33 22.66 -7.21 -6.90
C LEU A 33 22.72 -5.78 -7.43
N THR A 34 22.92 -5.60 -8.74
CA THR A 34 22.97 -4.29 -9.37
C THR A 34 21.70 -3.51 -9.11
N GLY A 35 20.52 -4.11 -9.33
CA GLY A 35 19.24 -3.45 -9.07
C GLY A 35 19.10 -2.97 -7.62
N ILE A 36 19.45 -3.80 -6.65
CA ILE A 36 19.40 -3.45 -5.22
C ILE A 36 20.27 -2.23 -4.90
N VAL A 37 21.50 -2.19 -5.43
CA VAL A 37 22.44 -1.09 -5.17
C VAL A 37 22.03 0.18 -5.89
N VAL A 38 21.61 0.08 -7.15
CA VAL A 38 21.07 1.22 -7.91
C VAL A 38 19.87 1.82 -7.17
N ALA A 39 18.93 0.99 -6.72
CA ALA A 39 17.78 1.43 -5.96
C ALA A 39 18.20 2.12 -4.64
N GLY A 40 19.16 1.56 -3.91
CA GLY A 40 19.66 2.15 -2.67
C GLY A 40 20.41 3.48 -2.84
N LEU A 41 21.04 3.70 -4.00
CA LEU A 41 21.75 4.95 -4.31
C LEU A 41 20.81 6.06 -4.80
N LEU A 42 19.78 5.69 -5.58
CA LEU A 42 18.87 6.65 -6.21
C LEU A 42 17.62 6.94 -5.35
N ALA A 43 17.16 6.00 -4.53
CA ALA A 43 16.02 6.21 -3.64
C ALA A 43 16.35 7.30 -2.60
N PRO A 44 15.49 8.31 -2.42
CA PRO A 44 15.68 9.29 -1.36
C PRO A 44 15.80 8.62 0.01
N GLN A 45 16.68 9.12 0.86
CA GLN A 45 16.76 8.63 2.24
C GLN A 45 15.50 9.03 3.01
N LEU A 46 14.98 8.13 3.84
CA LEU A 46 13.80 8.41 4.68
C LEU A 46 14.12 9.50 5.72
N THR A 47 15.14 9.26 6.55
CA THR A 47 15.64 10.23 7.53
C THR A 47 17.06 9.85 7.96
N THR A 48 17.79 10.82 8.50
CA THR A 48 19.12 10.59 9.07
C THR A 48 19.03 9.61 10.24
N GLY A 49 19.88 8.58 10.22
CA GLY A 49 19.91 7.56 11.27
C GLY A 49 18.88 6.44 11.11
N ALA A 50 18.05 6.45 10.06
CA ALA A 50 17.25 5.29 9.72
C ALA A 50 18.14 4.11 9.28
N ALA A 51 17.85 2.92 9.79
CA ALA A 51 18.56 1.70 9.45
C ALA A 51 17.65 0.75 8.67
N ARG A 52 18.08 0.27 7.50
CA ARG A 52 17.35 -0.76 6.76
C ARG A 52 17.54 -2.11 7.48
N THR A 53 16.46 -2.66 8.01
CA THR A 53 16.44 -3.91 8.77
C THR A 53 15.89 -5.08 7.96
N GLY A 54 15.21 -4.80 6.85
CA GLY A 54 14.70 -5.81 5.92
C GLY A 54 14.77 -5.33 4.47
N LEU A 55 15.03 -6.27 3.56
CA LEU A 55 14.97 -6.05 2.13
C LEU A 55 14.47 -7.33 1.46
N GLN A 56 13.53 -7.15 0.55
CA GLN A 56 13.16 -8.18 -0.40
C GLN A 56 13.09 -7.60 -1.77
N TRP A 57 13.62 -8.37 -2.72
CA TRP A 57 13.87 -7.89 -4.05
C TRP A 57 13.41 -8.93 -5.06
N ASN A 58 12.70 -8.48 -6.07
CA ASN A 58 12.23 -9.30 -7.17
C ASN A 58 12.76 -8.70 -8.48
N SER A 59 13.54 -9.51 -9.18
CA SER A 59 14.09 -9.18 -10.48
C SER A 59 13.34 -9.97 -11.55
N GLN A 60 12.43 -9.29 -12.26
CA GLN A 60 11.80 -9.89 -13.44
C GLN A 60 12.75 -9.80 -14.63
N THR A 61 13.45 -8.68 -14.78
CA THR A 61 14.52 -8.50 -15.76
C THR A 61 15.59 -7.60 -15.17
N ALA A 62 16.70 -8.21 -14.78
CA ALA A 62 17.79 -7.51 -14.12
C ALA A 62 18.28 -6.29 -14.93
N VAL A 63 18.58 -5.21 -14.24
CA VAL A 63 19.19 -4.02 -14.84
C VAL A 63 20.64 -4.30 -15.21
N THR A 64 21.06 -3.71 -16.32
CA THR A 64 22.40 -3.80 -16.87
C THR A 64 23.03 -2.42 -16.92
N GLY A 65 24.36 -2.34 -17.09
CA GLY A 65 25.07 -1.07 -17.16
C GLY A 65 24.57 -0.12 -18.27
N GLY A 66 24.01 -0.67 -19.35
CA GLY A 66 23.47 0.10 -20.46
C GLY A 66 22.13 0.78 -20.19
N ASP A 67 21.40 0.34 -19.16
CA ASP A 67 20.05 0.80 -18.89
C ASP A 67 20.06 2.21 -18.28
N VAL A 68 19.05 3.00 -18.65
CA VAL A 68 18.73 4.27 -18.01
C VAL A 68 17.50 4.03 -17.16
N VAL A 69 17.60 4.28 -15.86
CA VAL A 69 16.55 3.97 -14.90
C VAL A 69 16.33 5.12 -13.92
N HIS A 70 15.12 5.24 -13.41
CA HIS A 70 14.80 6.02 -12.21
C HIS A 70 14.19 5.11 -11.15
N VAL A 71 14.20 5.58 -9.90
CA VAL A 71 13.53 4.94 -8.78
C VAL A 71 12.20 5.63 -8.53
N GLU A 72 11.13 4.84 -8.47
CA GLU A 72 9.87 5.24 -7.85
C GLU A 72 9.75 4.56 -6.49
N SER A 73 9.32 5.29 -5.47
CA SER A 73 9.05 4.67 -4.18
C SER A 73 7.79 5.21 -3.52
N VAL A 74 7.18 4.38 -2.68
CA VAL A 74 5.99 4.72 -1.89
C VAL A 74 6.09 4.11 -0.49
N VAL A 75 5.80 4.90 0.54
CA VAL A 75 5.66 4.39 1.91
C VAL A 75 4.34 3.63 2.01
N THR A 76 4.39 2.35 2.37
CA THR A 76 3.22 1.46 2.42
C THR A 76 2.75 1.14 3.83
N ARG A 77 3.59 1.40 4.83
CA ARG A 77 3.26 1.22 6.24
C ARG A 77 4.12 2.12 7.11
N VAL A 78 3.49 2.62 8.17
CA VAL A 78 4.12 3.27 9.30
C VAL A 78 3.60 2.60 10.56
N ASP A 79 4.47 1.99 11.35
CA ASP A 79 4.11 1.30 12.59
C ASP A 79 4.96 1.83 13.75
N GLN A 80 4.30 2.48 14.71
CA GLN A 80 4.94 2.99 15.91
C GLN A 80 4.92 1.90 16.98
N SER A 81 6.10 1.33 17.24
CA SER A 81 6.28 0.29 18.26
C SER A 81 7.12 0.80 19.42
N THR A 82 7.09 0.10 20.55
CA THR A 82 7.91 0.40 21.73
C THR A 82 9.43 0.33 21.49
N GLY A 83 9.90 -0.20 20.35
CA GLY A 83 11.31 -0.27 19.97
C GLY A 83 11.72 0.73 18.89
N GLY A 84 10.86 1.71 18.59
CA GLY A 84 11.04 2.68 17.50
C GLY A 84 9.98 2.55 16.41
N THR A 85 10.14 3.35 15.36
CA THR A 85 9.16 3.39 14.27
C THR A 85 9.62 2.54 13.10
N VAL A 86 8.79 1.59 12.70
CA VAL A 86 9.03 0.74 11.54
C VAL A 86 8.31 1.32 10.33
N VAL A 87 9.03 1.50 9.24
CA VAL A 87 8.50 1.99 7.97
C VAL A 87 8.74 0.95 6.88
N ASP A 88 7.67 0.51 6.22
CA ASP A 88 7.80 -0.30 5.01
C ASP A 88 7.65 0.60 3.78
N ARG A 89 8.58 0.49 2.84
CA ARG A 89 8.61 1.24 1.60
C ARG A 89 8.70 0.28 0.42
N HIS A 90 7.79 0.43 -0.54
CA HIS A 90 7.89 -0.24 -1.83
C HIS A 90 8.71 0.62 -2.80
N VAL A 91 9.60 -0.01 -3.55
CA VAL A 91 10.56 0.62 -4.46
C VAL A 91 10.51 -0.09 -5.81
N ARG A 92 10.48 0.66 -6.90
CA ARG A 92 10.51 0.16 -8.28
C ARG A 92 11.65 0.83 -9.04
N LEU A 93 12.42 0.04 -9.79
CA LEU A 93 13.29 0.52 -10.85
C LEU A 93 12.54 0.50 -12.16
N VAL A 94 12.42 1.67 -12.76
CA VAL A 94 11.65 1.88 -13.99
C VAL A 94 12.61 2.36 -15.07
N ASP A 95 12.52 1.76 -16.26
CA ASP A 95 13.31 2.18 -17.42
C ASP A 95 12.72 3.41 -18.13
N ASP A 96 13.41 3.92 -19.15
CA ASP A 96 12.98 5.05 -19.97
C ASP A 96 11.67 4.80 -20.73
N GLY A 97 11.35 3.53 -21.01
CA GLY A 97 10.11 3.08 -21.61
C GLY A 97 8.94 2.97 -20.62
N GLY A 98 9.18 3.21 -19.34
CA GLY A 98 8.17 3.09 -18.28
C GLY A 98 7.90 1.65 -17.83
N SER A 99 8.76 0.70 -18.19
CA SER A 99 8.65 -0.69 -17.74
C SER A 99 9.38 -0.90 -16.42
N ILE A 100 8.74 -1.63 -15.50
CA ILE A 100 9.37 -2.02 -14.23
C ILE A 100 10.39 -3.13 -14.53
N ARG A 101 11.67 -2.85 -14.28
CA ARG A 101 12.77 -3.81 -14.43
C ARG A 101 12.85 -4.72 -13.22
N GLU A 102 12.87 -4.09 -12.06
CA GLU A 102 13.04 -4.72 -10.75
C GLU A 102 12.26 -3.93 -9.71
N GLN A 103 11.87 -4.59 -8.63
CA GLN A 103 11.16 -3.95 -7.53
C GLN A 103 11.41 -4.67 -6.21
N GLY A 104 11.16 -3.99 -5.11
CA GLY A 104 11.33 -4.55 -3.80
C GLY A 104 10.64 -3.79 -2.69
N ILE A 105 10.62 -4.42 -1.53
CA ILE A 105 10.14 -3.82 -0.29
C ILE A 105 11.31 -3.69 0.66
N GLU A 106 11.45 -2.51 1.23
CA GLU A 106 12.42 -2.19 2.24
C GLU A 106 11.72 -1.95 3.56
N THR A 107 12.22 -2.57 4.63
CA THR A 107 11.79 -2.28 6.00
C THR A 107 12.87 -1.47 6.69
N TRP A 108 12.49 -0.34 7.24
CA TRP A 108 13.37 0.62 7.90
C TRP A 108 12.97 0.78 9.36
N LEU A 109 13.96 0.79 10.25
CA LEU A 109 13.80 1.19 11.63
C LEU A 109 14.30 2.63 11.79
N LEU A 110 13.41 3.50 12.24
CA LEU A 110 13.67 4.91 12.46
C LEU A 110 13.94 5.15 13.95
N PRO A 111 14.88 6.08 14.29
CA PRO A 111 15.08 6.53 15.67
C PRO A 111 13.79 7.12 16.27
N GLU A 112 13.61 6.99 17.58
CA GLU A 112 12.42 7.47 18.33
C GLU A 112 12.11 8.96 18.12
N SER A 113 13.12 9.77 17.78
CA SER A 113 12.98 11.21 17.54
C SER A 113 12.43 11.60 16.16
N SER A 114 12.00 10.63 15.35
CA SER A 114 11.51 10.90 13.99
C SER A 114 10.07 11.38 14.01
N GLU A 115 9.77 12.49 13.34
CA GLU A 115 8.39 12.98 13.15
C GLU A 115 7.63 12.07 12.18
N VAL A 116 7.02 11.02 12.72
CA VAL A 116 6.28 10.03 11.95
C VAL A 116 4.80 10.06 12.35
N ARG A 117 3.92 9.98 11.36
CA ARG A 117 2.46 10.00 11.56
C ARG A 117 1.86 8.63 11.27
N GLY A 118 1.54 7.90 12.33
CA GLY A 118 0.63 6.75 12.25
C GLY A 118 -0.81 7.21 12.39
N ASP A 119 -1.72 6.59 11.64
CA ASP A 119 -3.16 6.82 11.79
C ASP A 119 -3.93 5.54 11.36
N PRO A 120 -4.95 5.11 12.14
CA PRO A 120 -5.80 4.00 11.74
C PRO A 120 -6.39 4.10 10.33
N ALA A 121 -6.64 5.31 9.81
CA ALA A 121 -7.19 5.54 8.47
C ALA A 121 -6.30 5.03 7.33
N VAL A 122 -4.99 4.86 7.58
CA VAL A 122 -4.00 4.40 6.61
C VAL A 122 -3.28 3.12 7.03
N ASP A 123 -3.65 2.54 8.17
CA ASP A 123 -3.12 1.27 8.67
C ASP A 123 -3.91 0.08 8.10
N PHE A 124 -3.84 -0.08 6.78
CA PHE A 124 -4.72 -1.00 6.05
C PHE A 124 -4.68 -2.44 6.56
N CYS A 125 -5.87 -3.05 6.60
CA CYS A 125 -6.10 -4.43 7.03
C CYS A 125 -5.72 -4.74 8.49
N THR A 126 -5.74 -3.73 9.38
CA THR A 126 -5.66 -3.94 10.83
C THR A 126 -7.01 -3.78 11.52
N PRO A 127 -7.19 -4.32 12.75
CA PRO A 127 -8.42 -4.11 13.50
C PRO A 127 -8.75 -2.64 13.75
N ALA A 128 -7.76 -1.79 13.98
CA ALA A 128 -7.97 -0.36 14.19
C ALA A 128 -8.59 0.31 12.94
N TRP A 129 -8.07 -0.03 11.75
CA TRP A 129 -8.67 0.42 10.49
C TRP A 129 -10.07 -0.16 10.28
N GLY A 130 -10.28 -1.44 10.60
CA GLY A 130 -11.60 -2.07 10.51
C GLY A 130 -12.66 -1.47 11.43
N GLU A 131 -12.28 -1.02 12.63
CA GLU A 131 -13.17 -0.31 13.55
C GLU A 131 -13.58 1.06 13.01
N LEU A 132 -12.64 1.80 12.42
CA LEU A 132 -12.93 3.06 11.73
C LEU A 132 -13.93 2.83 10.58
N LEU A 133 -13.72 1.78 9.77
CA LEU A 133 -14.67 1.40 8.71
C LEU A 133 -16.03 1.03 9.27
N ARG A 134 -16.09 0.24 10.36
CA ARG A 134 -17.35 -0.15 11.01
C ARG A 134 -18.14 1.09 11.44
N GLU A 135 -17.49 2.05 12.07
CA GLU A 135 -18.12 3.31 12.49
C GLU A 135 -18.68 4.06 11.28
N SER A 136 -17.85 4.29 10.25
CA SER A 136 -18.23 5.03 9.05
C SER A 136 -19.38 4.35 8.27
N LEU A 137 -19.30 3.02 8.09
CA LEU A 137 -20.30 2.23 7.36
C LEU A 137 -21.62 2.08 8.14
N SER A 138 -21.61 2.22 9.46
CA SER A 138 -22.83 2.15 10.27
C SER A 138 -23.83 3.27 9.95
N ALA A 139 -23.33 4.39 9.41
CA ALA A 139 -24.12 5.53 8.98
C ALA A 139 -24.59 5.44 7.52
N ASP A 140 -24.13 4.44 6.75
CA ASP A 140 -24.46 4.32 5.32
C ASP A 140 -25.65 3.36 5.07
N PRO A 141 -26.84 3.88 4.69
CA PRO A 141 -27.99 3.05 4.34
C PRO A 141 -27.78 2.23 3.05
N ALA A 142 -26.89 2.65 2.14
CA ALA A 142 -26.57 1.86 0.95
C ALA A 142 -25.82 0.57 1.33
N PHE A 143 -24.85 0.67 2.24
CA PHE A 143 -24.20 -0.50 2.84
C PHE A 143 -25.22 -1.43 3.49
N ALA A 144 -26.02 -0.90 4.42
CA ALA A 144 -26.98 -1.70 5.19
C ALA A 144 -28.02 -2.40 4.29
N SER A 145 -28.56 -1.70 3.29
CA SER A 145 -29.55 -2.28 2.38
C SER A 145 -28.96 -3.36 1.48
N SER A 146 -27.72 -3.18 1.00
CA SER A 146 -27.03 -4.13 0.11
C SER A 146 -26.72 -5.48 0.76
N LEU A 147 -26.68 -5.53 2.08
CA LEU A 147 -26.33 -6.70 2.88
C LEU A 147 -27.46 -7.15 3.83
N SER A 148 -28.68 -6.63 3.63
CA SER A 148 -29.82 -6.84 4.53
C SER A 148 -30.27 -8.31 4.65
N THR A 149 -29.95 -9.13 3.65
CA THR A 149 -30.25 -10.57 3.60
C THR A 149 -29.00 -11.44 3.69
N TRP A 150 -27.84 -10.83 3.95
CA TRP A 150 -26.56 -11.52 3.95
C TRP A 150 -25.95 -11.54 5.34
N ASP A 151 -25.48 -12.72 5.72
CA ASP A 151 -24.76 -12.98 6.96
C ASP A 151 -23.47 -13.74 6.62
N GLY A 152 -22.35 -13.28 7.15
CA GLY A 152 -21.05 -13.89 6.86
C GLY A 152 -19.89 -13.04 7.33
N THR A 153 -18.69 -13.41 6.90
CA THR A 153 -17.47 -12.71 7.27
C THR A 153 -16.67 -12.36 6.02
N VAL A 154 -16.34 -11.09 5.85
CA VAL A 154 -15.43 -10.64 4.80
C VAL A 154 -14.03 -10.45 5.38
N GLY A 155 -13.05 -11.12 4.80
CA GLY A 155 -11.64 -10.91 5.10
C GLY A 155 -11.04 -9.84 4.19
N LEU A 156 -10.23 -8.93 4.73
CA LEU A 156 -9.40 -8.01 3.96
C LEU A 156 -7.94 -8.24 4.34
N ARG A 157 -7.11 -8.61 3.37
CA ARG A 157 -5.71 -8.97 3.59
C ARG A 157 -4.77 -8.07 2.79
N CYS A 158 -3.86 -7.45 3.52
CA CYS A 158 -2.72 -6.72 3.00
C CYS A 158 -1.48 -7.60 3.17
N THR A 159 -0.93 -8.06 2.06
CA THR A 159 0.32 -8.81 2.05
C THR A 159 1.48 -7.83 1.92
N ASP A 160 2.51 -7.99 2.75
CA ASP A 160 3.83 -7.51 2.39
C ASP A 160 4.63 -8.66 1.77
N ALA A 161 5.73 -8.32 1.09
CA ALA A 161 6.57 -9.30 0.43
C ALA A 161 7.23 -10.25 1.43
N SER A 162 7.27 -9.93 2.75
CA SER A 162 8.04 -10.67 3.77
C SER A 162 7.37 -11.97 4.20
N GLY A 163 6.27 -12.32 3.53
CA GLY A 163 5.37 -13.39 3.93
C GLY A 163 4.54 -12.98 5.17
N ARG A 164 4.72 -11.76 5.69
CA ARG A 164 3.84 -11.21 6.70
C ARG A 164 2.62 -10.63 5.99
N ALA A 165 1.48 -10.82 6.61
CA ALA A 165 0.23 -10.29 6.13
C ALA A 165 -0.53 -9.72 7.31
N ARG A 166 -1.12 -8.54 7.10
CA ARG A 166 -2.13 -7.99 7.99
C ARG A 166 -3.47 -8.40 7.41
N GLU A 167 -4.30 -8.99 8.24
CA GLU A 167 -5.63 -9.40 7.86
C GLU A 167 -6.61 -8.99 8.96
N LEU A 168 -7.74 -8.48 8.52
CA LEU A 168 -8.89 -8.26 9.36
C LEU A 168 -10.10 -8.99 8.79
N HIS A 169 -11.02 -9.33 9.67
CA HIS A 169 -12.28 -9.96 9.38
C HIS A 169 -13.38 -9.01 9.84
N LEU A 170 -14.27 -8.65 8.92
CA LEU A 170 -15.51 -7.93 9.18
C LEU A 170 -16.64 -8.95 9.26
N ARG A 171 -17.12 -9.23 10.46
CA ARG A 171 -18.29 -10.09 10.64
C ARG A 171 -19.55 -9.26 10.45
N ILE A 172 -20.36 -9.66 9.50
CA ILE A 172 -21.54 -8.93 9.08
C ILE A 172 -22.78 -9.76 9.36
N TYR A 173 -23.79 -9.11 9.92
CA TYR A 173 -25.10 -9.66 10.15
C TYR A 173 -26.15 -8.65 9.71
N ARG A 174 -26.96 -9.02 8.71
CA ARG A 174 -28.07 -8.21 8.18
C ARG A 174 -27.71 -6.74 7.95
N GLY A 175 -26.62 -6.51 7.22
CA GLY A 175 -26.16 -5.17 6.85
C GLY A 175 -25.47 -4.37 7.95
N ARG A 176 -25.05 -5.03 9.03
CA ARG A 176 -24.25 -4.40 10.09
C ARG A 176 -22.98 -5.19 10.33
N ILE A 177 -21.86 -4.49 10.46
CA ILE A 177 -20.63 -5.10 10.98
C ILE A 177 -20.79 -5.21 12.50
N ILE A 178 -20.88 -6.45 12.99
CA ILE A 178 -21.11 -6.77 14.40
C ILE A 178 -19.83 -7.08 15.17
N ASP A 179 -18.73 -7.37 14.46
CA ASP A 179 -17.43 -7.68 15.04
C ASP A 179 -16.31 -7.39 14.03
N VAL A 180 -15.19 -6.87 14.53
CA VAL A 180 -13.95 -6.63 13.78
C VAL A 180 -12.82 -7.32 14.52
N ALA A 181 -12.20 -8.30 13.87
CA ALA A 181 -11.15 -9.10 14.49
C ALA A 181 -10.03 -9.41 13.50
N ARG A 182 -8.86 -9.80 13.99
CA ARG A 182 -7.79 -10.33 13.12
C ARG A 182 -8.21 -11.64 12.44
N ARG A 183 -8.98 -12.46 13.17
CA ARG A 183 -9.57 -13.72 12.73
C ARG A 183 -10.83 -13.98 13.54
N VAL A 184 -11.82 -14.62 12.94
CA VAL A 184 -13.03 -15.09 13.64
C VAL A 184 -13.12 -16.62 13.61
N PRO A 185 -13.82 -17.25 14.57
CA PRO A 185 -14.15 -18.67 14.50
C PRO A 185 -14.84 -19.02 13.18
N GLY A 186 -14.37 -20.07 12.49
CA GLY A 186 -14.87 -20.46 11.16
C GLY A 186 -14.23 -19.75 9.98
N GLY A 187 -13.39 -18.73 10.20
CA GLY A 187 -12.69 -18.01 9.15
C GLY A 187 -13.57 -17.00 8.39
N ALA A 188 -13.02 -16.42 7.33
CA ALA A 188 -13.76 -15.55 6.44
C ALA A 188 -14.52 -16.40 5.39
N THR A 189 -15.74 -15.96 5.02
CA THR A 189 -16.49 -16.53 3.88
C THR A 189 -15.66 -16.41 2.61
N PHE A 190 -15.08 -15.22 2.39
CA PHE A 190 -14.00 -15.00 1.45
C PHE A 190 -13.07 -13.90 1.98
N THR A 191 -11.83 -13.90 1.52
CA THR A 191 -10.83 -12.87 1.80
C THR A 191 -10.42 -12.20 0.49
N LEU A 192 -10.51 -10.87 0.44
CA LEU A 192 -9.93 -10.05 -0.62
C LEU A 192 -8.45 -9.78 -0.27
N VAL A 193 -7.55 -10.10 -1.18
CA VAL A 193 -6.10 -10.06 -0.95
C VAL A 193 -5.43 -9.17 -1.99
N ALA A 194 -4.59 -8.26 -1.52
CA ALA A 194 -3.69 -7.49 -2.39
C ALA A 194 -2.40 -7.08 -1.67
N PRO A 195 -1.32 -6.80 -2.42
CA PRO A 195 -0.10 -6.19 -1.90
C PRO A 195 -0.32 -4.81 -1.26
N ALA A 196 0.54 -4.43 -0.33
CA ALA A 196 0.42 -3.16 0.40
C ALA A 196 0.41 -1.93 -0.52
N GLU A 197 1.25 -1.88 -1.55
CA GLU A 197 1.29 -0.80 -2.54
C GLU A 197 0.00 -0.75 -3.37
N THR A 198 -0.64 -1.89 -3.62
CA THR A 198 -1.91 -1.96 -4.35
C THR A 198 -3.04 -1.33 -3.53
N TRP A 199 -3.05 -1.58 -2.21
CA TRP A 199 -3.94 -0.91 -1.26
C TRP A 199 -3.70 0.60 -1.22
N VAL A 200 -2.44 1.04 -1.08
CA VAL A 200 -2.08 2.47 -1.09
C VAL A 200 -2.53 3.14 -2.39
N ASP A 201 -2.20 2.56 -3.54
CA ASP A 201 -2.62 3.05 -4.85
C ASP A 201 -4.16 3.16 -4.91
N LEU A 202 -4.90 2.18 -4.35
CA LEU A 202 -6.36 2.21 -4.36
C LEU A 202 -6.91 3.29 -3.47
N MET A 203 -6.31 3.54 -2.30
CA MET A 203 -6.85 4.48 -1.34
C MET A 203 -6.63 5.93 -1.75
N PHE A 204 -5.48 6.22 -2.38
CA PHE A 204 -5.09 7.56 -2.77
C PHE A 204 -5.33 7.91 -4.25
N ALA A 205 -5.70 6.96 -5.12
CA ALA A 205 -6.04 7.25 -6.52
C ALA A 205 -7.14 8.31 -6.64
N GLU A 206 -7.12 9.14 -7.68
CA GLU A 206 -8.09 10.23 -7.92
C GLU A 206 -9.55 9.74 -7.99
N HIS A 207 -9.76 8.58 -8.57
CA HIS A 207 -11.08 7.97 -8.76
C HIS A 207 -11.18 6.61 -8.05
N ASN A 208 -12.41 6.23 -7.68
CA ASN A 208 -12.65 4.89 -7.15
C ASN A 208 -12.71 3.88 -8.32
N ASP A 209 -11.55 3.31 -8.62
CA ASP A 209 -11.37 2.38 -9.73
C ASP A 209 -11.36 0.91 -9.26
N PHE A 210 -11.84 0.64 -8.03
CA PHE A 210 -11.75 -0.67 -7.40
C PHE A 210 -12.19 -1.82 -8.31
N MET A 211 -13.40 -1.72 -8.86
CA MET A 211 -13.95 -2.78 -9.72
C MET A 211 -13.12 -2.99 -10.99
N ARG A 212 -12.59 -1.91 -11.59
CA ARG A 212 -11.72 -2.00 -12.77
C ARG A 212 -10.40 -2.70 -12.43
N ARG A 213 -9.81 -2.39 -11.29
CA ARG A 213 -8.56 -3.00 -10.80
C ARG A 213 -8.75 -4.46 -10.41
N ALA A 214 -9.87 -4.79 -9.77
CA ALA A 214 -10.24 -6.16 -9.45
C ALA A 214 -10.39 -7.03 -10.71
N ILE A 215 -11.08 -6.52 -11.75
CA ILE A 215 -11.22 -7.22 -13.05
C ILE A 215 -9.87 -7.44 -13.73
N ARG A 216 -8.91 -6.52 -13.57
CA ARG A 216 -7.54 -6.65 -14.09
C ARG A 216 -6.67 -7.63 -13.31
N GLY A 217 -7.17 -8.20 -12.21
CA GLY A 217 -6.44 -9.17 -11.39
C GLY A 217 -5.47 -8.53 -10.40
N GLU A 218 -5.59 -7.23 -10.12
CA GLU A 218 -4.75 -6.56 -9.10
C GLU A 218 -5.13 -7.01 -7.68
N PHE A 219 -6.35 -7.53 -7.52
CA PHE A 219 -6.84 -8.16 -6.30
C PHE A 219 -7.10 -9.63 -6.58
N SER A 220 -6.76 -10.48 -5.61
CA SER A 220 -7.14 -11.89 -5.62
C SER A 220 -8.16 -12.15 -4.52
N SER A 221 -8.94 -13.22 -4.66
CA SER A 221 -9.89 -13.68 -3.65
C SER A 221 -9.57 -15.11 -3.24
N SER A 222 -9.68 -15.43 -1.94
CA SER A 222 -9.67 -16.80 -1.44
C SER A 222 -10.95 -17.12 -0.68
N GLY A 223 -11.44 -18.36 -0.74
CA GLY A 223 -12.70 -18.76 -0.09
C GLY A 223 -13.83 -18.94 -1.10
N ASP A 224 -15.05 -18.56 -0.74
CA ASP A 224 -16.23 -18.69 -1.59
C ASP A 224 -16.25 -17.63 -2.70
N GLY A 225 -15.90 -18.05 -3.92
CA GLY A 225 -15.89 -17.18 -5.10
C GLY A 225 -17.28 -16.72 -5.56
N TYR A 226 -18.34 -17.50 -5.28
CA TYR A 226 -19.70 -17.10 -5.60
C TYR A 226 -20.14 -15.93 -4.70
N GLU A 227 -19.85 -16.04 -3.40
CA GLU A 227 -20.13 -14.97 -2.45
C GLU A 227 -19.29 -13.72 -2.73
N TYR A 228 -18.02 -13.87 -3.13
CA TYR A 228 -17.21 -12.74 -3.60
C TYR A 228 -17.88 -11.96 -4.75
N LEU A 229 -18.35 -12.67 -5.79
CA LEU A 229 -19.01 -12.05 -6.95
C LEU A 229 -20.33 -11.36 -6.55
N ARG A 230 -21.08 -11.98 -5.64
CA ARG A 230 -22.33 -11.42 -5.10
C ARG A 230 -22.10 -10.15 -4.30
N LEU A 231 -20.97 -10.04 -3.59
CA LEU A 231 -20.66 -8.90 -2.72
C LEU A 231 -19.82 -7.80 -3.38
N THR A 232 -19.70 -7.79 -4.71
CA THR A 232 -18.98 -6.74 -5.44
C THR A 232 -19.47 -5.32 -5.11
N LYS A 233 -20.79 -5.09 -5.06
CA LYS A 233 -21.36 -3.79 -4.66
C LYS A 233 -21.03 -3.42 -3.18
N PRO A 234 -21.30 -4.29 -2.19
CA PRO A 234 -20.87 -4.04 -0.82
C PRO A 234 -19.36 -3.76 -0.67
N LEU A 235 -18.51 -4.47 -1.41
CA LEU A 235 -17.07 -4.24 -1.41
C LEU A 235 -16.72 -2.85 -1.95
N ASP A 236 -17.34 -2.42 -3.06
CA ASP A 236 -17.14 -1.07 -3.59
C ASP A 236 -17.50 0.02 -2.56
N ILE A 237 -18.57 -0.18 -1.80
CA ILE A 237 -18.96 0.72 -0.71
C ILE A 237 -17.91 0.73 0.42
N ILE A 238 -17.46 -0.45 0.88
CA ILE A 238 -16.40 -0.56 1.90
C ILE A 238 -15.14 0.20 1.44
N ILE A 239 -14.73 0.01 0.19
CA ILE A 239 -13.57 0.69 -0.38
C ILE A 239 -13.79 2.19 -0.51
N ALA A 240 -14.98 2.65 -0.87
CA ALA A 240 -15.30 4.08 -0.93
C ALA A 240 -15.15 4.75 0.45
N HIS A 241 -15.63 4.11 1.52
CA HIS A 241 -15.46 4.60 2.89
C HIS A 241 -13.99 4.61 3.32
N ALA A 242 -13.23 3.55 3.01
CA ALA A 242 -11.80 3.50 3.28
C ALA A 242 -11.03 4.62 2.57
N ARG A 243 -11.37 4.89 1.31
CA ARG A 243 -10.78 5.99 0.51
C ARG A 243 -11.07 7.35 1.13
N SER A 244 -12.31 7.59 1.57
CA SER A 244 -12.67 8.85 2.22
C SER A 244 -11.85 9.07 3.48
N ALA A 245 -11.73 8.06 4.35
CA ALA A 245 -10.92 8.15 5.57
C ALA A 245 -9.44 8.45 5.28
N ALA A 246 -8.83 7.74 4.32
CA ALA A 246 -7.44 7.95 3.95
C ALA A 246 -7.20 9.36 3.37
N ARG A 247 -8.15 9.90 2.59
CA ARG A 247 -8.06 11.24 2.01
C ARG A 247 -8.27 12.35 3.03
N GLU A 248 -9.19 12.16 3.97
CA GLU A 248 -9.38 13.08 5.10
C GLU A 248 -8.08 13.19 5.90
N TRP A 249 -7.46 12.05 6.25
CA TRP A 249 -6.14 12.02 6.88
C TRP A 249 -5.09 12.80 6.07
N GLN A 250 -5.01 12.58 4.75
CA GLN A 250 -4.06 13.27 3.88
C GLN A 250 -4.28 14.80 3.85
N SER A 251 -5.54 15.24 3.87
CA SER A 251 -5.90 16.66 3.87
C SER A 251 -5.54 17.37 5.17
N VAL A 252 -5.75 16.71 6.32
CA VAL A 252 -5.40 17.23 7.66
C VAL A 252 -3.89 17.23 7.86
N ALA A 253 -3.17 16.30 7.22
CA ALA A 253 -1.72 16.20 7.30
C ALA A 253 -0.96 17.32 6.54
N GLY A 254 -1.63 18.16 5.76
CA GLY A 254 -0.98 19.27 5.04
C GLY A 254 -0.11 18.82 3.86
N HIS A 255 -0.36 17.65 3.28
CA HIS A 255 0.32 17.24 2.06
C HIS A 255 -0.22 18.03 0.85
N THR A 256 0.66 18.86 0.28
CA THR A 256 0.49 19.32 -1.10
C THR A 256 0.93 18.16 -2.00
N LEU A 257 0.01 17.66 -2.83
CA LEU A 257 0.28 16.60 -3.81
C LEU A 257 1.57 16.87 -4.60
N PRO A 258 2.52 15.93 -4.75
CA PRO A 258 3.43 15.95 -5.86
C PRO A 258 2.66 15.50 -7.11
N LEU A 259 2.54 16.45 -8.05
CA LEU A 259 2.21 16.35 -9.46
C LEU A 259 1.80 14.95 -9.96
N THR A 260 0.52 14.81 -10.28
CA THR A 260 0.05 13.92 -11.33
C THR A 260 0.88 14.19 -12.60
N CYS A 261 1.83 13.32 -12.91
CA CYS A 261 2.33 13.23 -14.27
C CYS A 261 1.20 12.61 -15.10
N GLY A 262 0.44 13.47 -15.77
CA GLY A 262 -0.70 13.10 -16.59
C GLY A 262 -0.30 12.08 -17.63
N ARG A 263 -0.78 10.84 -17.46
CA ARG A 263 -0.76 9.83 -18.51
C ARG A 263 -1.95 10.09 -19.44
N GLU A 264 -1.87 11.16 -20.23
CA GLU A 264 -2.64 11.26 -21.47
C GLU A 264 -2.03 10.31 -22.50
N ALA A 265 -2.38 9.03 -22.43
CA ALA A 265 -2.18 8.12 -23.54
C ALA A 265 -3.32 8.31 -24.53
N ARG A 266 -3.05 9.07 -25.59
CA ARG A 266 -3.84 9.03 -26.82
C ARG A 266 -3.75 7.62 -27.41
N SER A 267 -4.90 7.02 -27.67
CA SER A 267 -5.15 5.97 -28.68
C SER A 267 -6.65 5.91 -28.91
#